data_AF-A0A2G6H9Y4-F1
#
_entry.id   AF-A0A2G6H9Y4-F1
#
_cell.length_a   1.000
_cell.length_b   1.000
_cell.length_c   1.000
_cell.angle_alpha   90.00
_cell.angle_beta   90.00
_cell.angle_gamma   90.00
#
_symmetry.space_group_name_H-M   'P 1'
#
loop_
_entity.id
_entity.type
_entity.pdbx_description
1 polymer ?
#
loop_
_entity_poly.entity_id
_entity_poly.type
_entity_poly.pdbx_seq_one_letter_code
_entity_poly.pdbx_strand_id
1 'polypeptide(L)'
;MNNMSRKVSVGNRFIGGNTSIKLQSMTNTNTMDTMATLEQVKRIVDAGADIVRITAQGIKEAENLKLIKEELLSQGYPQPIVADIHFNPKAAEIAAKYIDKVRINPGNYVDKYRKDKIDFTETEYQAELVRIEERLKPLLEICKTHKT
;
A
#
# COMPACT_ATOMS: atom_id res chain seq x y z
N MET A 1 20.31 11.30 -15.98
CA MET A 1 20.31 9.85 -16.31
C MET A 1 19.43 9.15 -15.29
N ASN A 2 18.62 8.16 -15.71
CA ASN A 2 17.87 7.34 -14.75
C ASN A 2 18.86 6.47 -13.97
N ASN A 3 18.80 6.50 -12.64
CA ASN A 3 19.57 5.57 -11.81
C ASN A 3 19.03 4.16 -12.01
N MET A 4 19.89 3.20 -12.34
CA MET A 4 19.49 1.81 -12.50
C MET A 4 19.01 1.23 -11.17
N SER A 5 17.75 0.81 -11.12
CA SER A 5 17.13 0.20 -9.95
C SER A 5 16.56 -1.18 -10.28
N ARG A 6 16.24 -1.96 -9.24
CA ARG A 6 15.45 -3.19 -9.40
C ARG A 6 14.08 -2.85 -10.01
N LYS A 7 13.67 -3.65 -11.00
CA LYS A 7 12.31 -3.62 -11.56
C LYS A 7 11.33 -4.34 -10.62
N VAL A 8 10.22 -3.69 -10.30
CA VAL A 8 9.17 -4.20 -9.41
C VAL A 8 7.81 -4.07 -10.10
N SER A 9 6.97 -5.09 -10.00
CA SER A 9 5.58 -5.06 -10.48
C SER A 9 4.66 -4.42 -9.45
N VAL A 10 3.68 -3.66 -9.92
CA VAL A 10 2.53 -3.19 -9.16
C VAL A 10 1.31 -3.48 -10.03
N GLY A 11 0.62 -4.58 -9.76
CA GLY A 11 -0.42 -5.11 -10.65
C GLY A 11 0.12 -5.31 -12.08
N ASN A 12 -0.51 -4.68 -13.06
CA ASN A 12 -0.12 -4.68 -14.47
C ASN A 12 0.89 -3.57 -14.87
N ARG A 13 1.49 -2.86 -13.91
CA ARG A 13 2.50 -1.81 -14.13
C ARG A 13 3.86 -2.24 -13.58
N PHE A 14 4.92 -1.64 -14.11
CA PHE A 14 6.29 -1.88 -13.67
C PHE A 14 6.98 -0.57 -13.31
N ILE A 15 7.67 -0.56 -12.17
CA ILE A 15 8.45 0.57 -11.66
C ILE A 15 9.92 0.16 -11.57
N GLY A 16 10.82 1.05 -11.98
CA GLY A 16 12.27 0.86 -11.86
C GLY A 16 12.91 0.13 -13.06
N GLY A 17 14.24 0.08 -13.05
CA GLY A 17 15.03 -0.36 -14.21
C GLY A 17 14.89 0.61 -15.39
N ASN A 18 14.65 0.07 -16.58
CA ASN A 18 14.49 0.85 -17.82
C ASN A 18 13.01 1.16 -18.17
N THR A 19 12.09 1.12 -17.21
CA THR A 19 10.67 1.44 -17.47
C THR A 19 10.43 2.95 -17.43
N SER A 20 9.35 3.42 -18.06
CA SER A 20 8.92 4.81 -17.94
C SER A 20 8.51 5.16 -16.52
N ILE A 21 8.71 6.43 -16.13
CA ILE A 21 8.24 6.97 -14.86
C ILE A 21 6.72 6.82 -14.80
N LYS A 22 6.20 6.36 -13.66
CA LYS A 22 4.78 6.14 -13.42
C LYS A 22 4.17 7.29 -12.63
N LEU A 23 3.07 7.85 -13.14
CA LEU A 23 2.31 8.87 -12.43
C LEU A 23 1.43 8.18 -11.40
N GLN A 24 1.52 8.61 -10.14
CA GLN A 24 0.69 8.11 -9.05
C GLN A 24 -0.01 9.28 -8.36
N SER A 25 -1.28 9.10 -8.02
CA SER A 25 -2.03 10.03 -7.16
C SER A 25 -2.74 9.28 -6.04
N MET A 26 -3.44 10.01 -5.16
CA MET A 26 -4.14 9.46 -4.01
C MET A 26 -5.54 10.06 -3.90
N THR A 27 -6.51 9.22 -3.55
CA THR A 27 -7.87 9.68 -3.23
C THR A 27 -7.88 10.46 -1.91
N ASN A 28 -8.88 11.32 -1.73
CA ASN A 28 -9.17 12.01 -0.48
C ASN A 28 -10.61 11.78 0.02
N THR A 29 -11.36 10.89 -0.64
CA THR A 29 -12.68 10.43 -0.19
C THR A 29 -12.55 9.51 1.02
N ASN A 30 -13.65 9.37 1.76
CA ASN A 30 -13.76 8.30 2.75
C ASN A 30 -13.83 6.96 2.01
N THR A 31 -12.90 6.04 2.29
CA THR A 31 -12.86 4.71 1.66
C THR A 31 -14.11 3.89 1.89
N MET A 32 -14.89 4.17 2.96
CA MET A 32 -16.18 3.53 3.19
C MET A 32 -17.32 4.09 2.31
N ASP A 33 -17.12 5.25 1.69
CA ASP A 33 -17.96 5.73 0.60
C ASP A 33 -17.42 5.17 -0.72
N THR A 34 -17.87 3.95 -1.04
CA THR A 34 -17.45 3.20 -2.22
C THR A 34 -17.68 4.01 -3.49
N MET A 35 -18.86 4.62 -3.64
CA MET A 35 -19.21 5.35 -4.87
C MET A 35 -18.36 6.60 -5.04
N ALA A 36 -18.20 7.41 -3.99
CA ALA A 36 -17.35 8.59 -4.08
C ALA A 36 -15.89 8.22 -4.41
N THR A 37 -15.39 7.13 -3.81
CA THR A 37 -14.04 6.64 -4.05
C THR A 37 -13.86 6.12 -5.47
N LEU A 38 -14.81 5.33 -5.99
CA LEU A 38 -14.81 4.87 -7.38
C LEU A 38 -14.74 6.06 -8.35
N GLU A 39 -15.64 7.02 -8.21
CA GLU A 39 -15.68 8.19 -9.09
C GLU A 39 -14.40 9.02 -9.01
N GLN A 40 -13.81 9.17 -7.82
CA GLN A 40 -12.54 9.87 -7.71
C GLN A 40 -11.38 9.10 -8.34
N VAL A 41 -11.31 7.77 -8.16
CA VAL A 41 -10.27 6.94 -8.79
C VAL A 41 -10.34 7.08 -10.31
N LYS A 42 -11.54 7.00 -10.89
CA LYS A 42 -11.74 7.19 -12.34
C LYS A 42 -11.23 8.54 -12.81
N ARG A 43 -11.63 9.64 -12.15
CA ARG A 43 -11.13 10.99 -12.48
C ARG A 43 -9.60 11.09 -12.43
N ILE A 44 -8.98 10.45 -11.43
CA ILE A 44 -7.51 10.42 -11.31
C ILE A 44 -6.88 9.65 -12.48
N VAL A 45 -7.46 8.52 -12.86
CA VAL A 45 -7.00 7.70 -14.00
C VAL A 45 -7.19 8.44 -15.32
N ASP A 46 -8.35 9.06 -15.53
CA ASP A 46 -8.67 9.83 -16.74
C ASP A 46 -7.78 11.06 -16.90
N ALA A 47 -7.27 11.59 -15.77
CA ALA A 47 -6.24 12.63 -15.76
C ALA A 47 -4.81 12.11 -16.04
N GLY A 48 -4.64 10.80 -16.26
CA GLY A 48 -3.39 10.18 -16.71
C GLY A 48 -2.60 9.41 -15.64
N ALA A 49 -3.15 9.19 -14.44
CA ALA A 49 -2.45 8.40 -13.42
C ALA A 49 -2.30 6.93 -13.83
N ASP A 50 -1.09 6.39 -13.70
CA ASP A 50 -0.81 4.97 -13.90
C ASP A 50 -1.28 4.12 -12.71
N ILE A 51 -1.23 4.67 -11.49
CA ILE A 51 -1.44 3.99 -10.21
C ILE A 51 -2.23 4.92 -9.27
N VAL A 52 -3.19 4.38 -8.50
CA VAL A 52 -3.98 5.17 -7.55
C VAL A 52 -3.86 4.61 -6.14
N ARG A 53 -3.62 5.48 -5.16
CA ARG A 53 -3.54 5.11 -3.74
C ARG A 53 -4.83 5.47 -3.01
N ILE A 54 -5.27 4.59 -2.12
CA ILE A 54 -6.48 4.75 -1.30
C ILE A 54 -6.12 4.46 0.15
N THR A 55 -6.56 5.29 1.09
CA THR A 55 -6.30 5.06 2.52
C THR A 55 -7.14 3.90 3.05
N ALA A 56 -6.57 3.03 3.89
CA ALA A 56 -7.31 1.97 4.57
C ALA A 56 -6.80 1.84 6.01
N GLN A 57 -7.38 2.65 6.90
CA GLN A 57 -6.88 2.76 8.27
C GLN A 57 -7.31 1.58 9.16
N GLY A 58 -8.44 0.95 8.85
CA GLY A 58 -9.02 -0.16 9.59
C GLY A 58 -9.34 -1.37 8.72
N ILE A 59 -9.84 -2.41 9.37
CA ILE A 59 -10.23 -3.67 8.74
C ILE A 59 -11.39 -3.44 7.76
N LYS A 60 -12.38 -2.60 8.13
CA LYS A 60 -13.54 -2.34 7.28
C LYS A 60 -13.15 -1.69 5.96
N GLU A 61 -12.25 -0.71 5.99
CA GLU A 61 -11.73 -0.06 4.80
C GLU A 61 -10.92 -1.04 3.96
N ALA A 62 -10.07 -1.86 4.57
CA ALA A 62 -9.28 -2.88 3.88
C ALA A 62 -10.14 -3.93 3.16
N GLU A 63 -11.23 -4.37 3.78
CA GLU A 63 -12.21 -5.25 3.14
C GLU A 63 -12.95 -4.52 1.99
N ASN A 64 -13.32 -3.25 2.19
CA ASN A 64 -14.01 -2.48 1.17
C ASN A 64 -13.13 -2.20 -0.07
N LEU A 65 -11.80 -2.17 0.08
CA LEU A 65 -10.88 -2.08 -1.06
C LEU A 65 -11.08 -3.20 -2.08
N LYS A 66 -11.49 -4.40 -1.65
CA LYS A 66 -11.81 -5.51 -2.55
C LYS A 66 -12.96 -5.13 -3.48
N LEU A 67 -14.06 -4.63 -2.91
CA LEU A 67 -15.23 -4.21 -3.67
C LEU A 67 -14.90 -3.06 -4.62
N ILE A 68 -14.13 -2.06 -4.16
CA ILE A 68 -13.67 -0.96 -5.00
C ILE A 68 -12.84 -1.47 -6.17
N LYS A 69 -11.89 -2.40 -5.93
CA LYS A 69 -11.02 -2.94 -6.98
C LYS A 69 -11.80 -3.75 -8.01
N GLU A 70 -12.70 -4.61 -7.56
CA GLU A 70 -13.55 -5.44 -8.43
C GLU A 70 -14.45 -4.56 -9.33
N GLU A 71 -15.03 -3.50 -8.77
CA GLU A 71 -15.90 -2.60 -9.51
C GLU A 71 -15.14 -1.69 -10.49
N LEU A 72 -13.94 -1.21 -10.13
CA LEU A 72 -13.09 -0.50 -11.10
C LEU A 72 -12.73 -1.41 -12.28
N LEU A 73 -12.40 -2.67 -12.01
CA LEU A 73 -12.05 -3.63 -13.05
C LEU A 73 -13.24 -3.94 -13.96
N SER A 74 -14.44 -4.14 -13.39
CA SER A 74 -15.67 -4.40 -14.15
C SER A 74 -16.03 -3.25 -15.08
N GLN A 75 -15.68 -2.02 -14.69
CA GLN A 75 -15.92 -0.80 -15.46
C GLN A 75 -14.78 -0.39 -16.40
N GLY A 76 -13.75 -1.24 -16.58
CA GLY A 76 -12.67 -0.99 -17.54
C GLY A 76 -11.57 -0.06 -17.05
N TYR A 77 -11.39 0.08 -15.73
CA TYR A 77 -10.31 0.83 -15.08
C TYR A 77 -9.29 -0.15 -14.45
N PRO A 78 -8.36 -0.74 -15.23
CA PRO A 78 -7.45 -1.79 -14.77
C PRO A 78 -6.22 -1.26 -14.00
N GLN A 79 -6.16 0.03 -13.69
CA GLN A 79 -5.02 0.65 -13.02
C GLN A 79 -4.81 0.03 -11.63
N PRO A 80 -3.55 -0.16 -11.20
CA PRO A 80 -3.26 -0.72 -9.89
C PRO A 80 -3.71 0.20 -8.75
N ILE A 81 -4.22 -0.43 -7.68
CA ILE A 81 -4.63 0.22 -6.45
C ILE A 81 -3.62 -0.08 -5.35
N VAL A 82 -3.19 0.98 -4.66
CA VAL A 82 -2.27 0.93 -3.52
C VAL A 82 -3.06 1.16 -2.24
N ALA A 83 -3.00 0.23 -1.28
CA ALA A 83 -3.56 0.45 0.05
C ALA A 83 -2.57 1.23 0.92
N ASP A 84 -2.99 2.38 1.46
CA ASP A 84 -2.19 3.20 2.35
C ASP A 84 -2.56 2.97 3.81
N ILE A 85 -1.66 2.30 4.55
CA ILE A 85 -1.94 1.76 5.89
C ILE A 85 -0.84 2.21 6.84
N HIS A 86 -1.24 2.84 7.94
CA HIS A 86 -0.31 3.45 8.88
C HIS A 86 -0.05 2.58 10.11
N PHE A 87 -1.10 2.15 10.82
CA PHE A 87 -0.97 1.62 12.18
C PHE A 87 -1.62 0.24 12.41
N ASN A 88 -2.32 -0.31 11.42
CA ASN A 88 -3.12 -1.53 11.61
C ASN A 88 -2.54 -2.69 10.78
N PRO A 89 -1.71 -3.57 11.40
CA PRO A 89 -1.19 -4.75 10.74
C PRO A 89 -2.27 -5.62 10.11
N LYS A 90 -3.39 -5.81 10.81
CA LYS A 90 -4.44 -6.69 10.30
C LYS A 90 -5.10 -6.13 9.04
N ALA A 91 -5.31 -4.82 8.98
CA ALA A 91 -5.79 -4.17 7.77
C ALA A 91 -4.82 -4.37 6.59
N ALA A 92 -3.51 -4.33 6.83
CA ALA A 92 -2.50 -4.58 5.80
C ALA A 92 -2.51 -6.01 5.28
N GLU A 93 -2.57 -6.99 6.18
CA GLU A 93 -2.68 -8.40 5.82
C GLU A 93 -3.94 -8.69 5.00
N ILE A 94 -5.05 -8.02 5.31
CA ILE A 94 -6.31 -8.17 4.56
C ILE A 94 -6.19 -7.52 3.19
N ALA A 95 -5.77 -6.25 3.14
CA ALA A 95 -5.63 -5.51 1.90
C ALA A 95 -4.69 -6.26 0.93
N ALA A 96 -3.54 -6.76 1.42
CA ALA A 96 -2.55 -7.49 0.63
C ALA A 96 -3.10 -8.70 -0.14
N LYS A 97 -4.29 -9.21 0.19
CA LYS A 97 -4.91 -10.33 -0.54
C LYS A 97 -5.68 -9.89 -1.79
N TYR A 98 -6.04 -8.62 -1.87
CA TYR A 98 -7.03 -8.11 -2.84
C TYR A 98 -6.51 -6.99 -3.73
N ILE A 99 -5.47 -6.27 -3.31
CA ILE A 99 -4.94 -5.09 -4.01
C ILE A 99 -3.53 -5.31 -4.54
N ASP A 100 -3.03 -4.35 -5.32
CA ASP A 100 -1.83 -4.52 -6.14
C ASP A 100 -0.52 -4.11 -5.45
N LYS A 101 -0.58 -3.33 -4.36
CA LYS A 101 0.56 -2.95 -3.50
C LYS A 101 0.12 -2.38 -2.15
N VAL A 102 0.72 -2.81 -1.05
CA VAL A 102 0.50 -2.16 0.26
C VAL A 102 1.61 -1.17 0.57
N ARG A 103 1.25 0.07 0.93
CA ARG A 103 2.16 1.07 1.52
C ARG A 103 2.02 0.99 3.03
N ILE A 104 3.11 0.61 3.69
CA ILE A 104 3.27 0.72 5.15
C ILE A 104 4.35 1.74 5.51
N ASN A 105 4.34 2.19 6.75
CA ASN A 105 5.52 2.75 7.42
C ASN A 105 5.93 1.76 8.51
N PRO A 106 7.08 1.06 8.39
CA PRO A 106 7.51 0.04 9.35
C PRO A 106 7.48 0.48 10.81
N GLY A 107 7.89 1.71 11.13
CA GLY A 107 7.86 2.22 12.50
C GLY A 107 6.45 2.30 13.08
N ASN A 108 5.48 2.79 12.29
CA ASN A 108 4.07 2.89 12.70
C ASN A 108 3.34 1.54 12.65
N TYR A 109 3.84 0.61 11.84
CA TYR A 109 3.29 -0.73 11.70
C TYR A 109 3.60 -1.59 12.94
N VAL A 110 4.80 -1.42 13.49
CA VAL A 110 5.33 -2.19 14.61
C VAL A 110 4.99 -1.55 15.95
N ASP A 111 4.80 -0.23 16.02
CA ASP A 111 4.46 0.46 17.26
C ASP A 111 3.46 1.61 17.03
N LYS A 112 2.72 1.98 18.08
CA LYS A 112 2.20 3.35 18.17
C LYS A 112 3.41 4.25 18.40
N TYR A 113 3.59 5.24 17.52
CA TYR A 113 4.68 6.22 17.57
C TYR A 113 5.09 6.57 19.03
N ARG A 114 6.28 6.12 19.46
CA ARG A 114 6.83 6.43 20.78
C ARG A 114 7.52 7.80 20.69
N LYS A 115 6.91 8.83 21.27
CA LYS A 115 7.48 10.19 21.30
C LYS A 115 8.66 10.34 22.26
N ASP A 116 8.82 9.38 23.18
CA ASP A 116 9.57 9.62 24.41
C ASP A 116 11.02 9.12 24.36
N LYS A 117 11.43 8.45 23.28
CA LYS A 117 12.79 7.94 23.12
C LYS A 117 13.29 8.11 21.69
N ILE A 118 14.30 8.96 21.53
CA ILE A 118 14.92 9.30 20.24
C ILE A 118 16.32 8.66 20.13
N ASP A 119 17.00 8.47 21.26
CA ASP A 119 18.33 7.86 21.33
C ASP A 119 18.25 6.37 21.66
N PHE A 120 18.92 5.56 20.85
CA PHE A 120 19.04 4.10 21.03
C PHE A 120 20.50 3.74 21.25
N THR A 121 20.77 2.90 22.24
CA THR A 121 22.05 2.19 22.28
C THR A 121 22.11 1.17 21.15
N GLU A 122 23.31 0.73 20.75
CA GLU A 122 23.47 -0.27 19.68
C GLU A 122 22.66 -1.54 19.97
N THR A 123 22.67 -2.04 21.22
CA THR A 123 21.90 -3.23 21.61
C THR A 123 20.39 -3.03 21.48
N GLU A 124 19.88 -1.86 21.87
CA GLU A 124 18.46 -1.54 21.74
C GLU A 124 18.05 -1.38 20.28
N TYR A 125 18.92 -0.80 19.46
CA TYR A 125 18.69 -0.67 18.02
C TYR A 125 18.59 -2.03 17.34
N GLN A 126 19.55 -2.94 17.60
CA GLN A 126 19.50 -4.31 17.07
C GLN A 126 18.26 -5.08 17.54
N ALA A 127 17.87 -4.93 18.81
CA ALA A 127 16.65 -5.54 19.33
C ALA A 127 15.38 -5.04 18.61
N GLU A 128 15.29 -3.74 18.29
CA GLU A 128 14.15 -3.22 17.53
C GLU A 128 14.16 -3.67 16.06
N LEU A 129 15.32 -3.85 15.42
CA LEU A 129 15.38 -4.42 14.07
C LEU A 129 14.79 -5.83 14.02
N VAL A 130 15.21 -6.71 14.95
CA VAL A 130 14.67 -8.08 15.05
C VAL A 130 13.15 -8.05 15.27
N ARG A 131 12.69 -7.19 16.19
CA ARG A 131 11.26 -7.04 16.46
C ARG A 131 10.48 -6.52 15.26
N ILE A 132 11.01 -5.55 14.51
CA ILE A 132 10.39 -5.05 13.29
C ILE A 132 10.27 -6.17 12.25
N GLU A 133 11.33 -6.96 12.06
CA GLU A 133 11.35 -8.10 11.15
C GLU A 133 10.27 -9.13 11.51
N GLU A 134 10.22 -9.56 12.77
CA GLU A 134 9.24 -10.54 13.25
C GLU A 134 7.80 -10.08 13.02
N ARG A 135 7.50 -8.80 13.26
CA ARG A 135 6.15 -8.25 13.07
C ARG A 135 5.78 -8.02 11.61
N LEU A 136 6.75 -7.74 10.73
CA LEU A 136 6.51 -7.58 9.29
C LEU A 136 6.40 -8.90 8.55
N LYS A 137 7.09 -9.94 9.02
CA LYS A 137 7.16 -11.25 8.37
C LYS A 137 5.80 -11.81 7.94
N PRO A 138 4.72 -11.78 8.77
CA PRO A 138 3.41 -12.24 8.34
C PRO A 138 2.86 -11.51 7.11
N LEU A 139 3.00 -10.17 7.06
CA LEU A 139 2.59 -9.38 5.91
C LEU A 139 3.41 -9.73 4.67
N LEU A 140 4.74 -9.87 4.82
CA LEU A 140 5.63 -10.21 3.71
C LEU A 140 5.30 -11.57 3.09
N GLU A 141 4.97 -12.57 3.92
CA GLU A 141 4.56 -13.88 3.41
C GLU A 141 3.21 -13.80 2.67
N ILE A 142 2.23 -13.04 3.18
CA ILE A 142 0.97 -12.80 2.46
C ILE A 142 1.22 -12.10 1.12
N CYS A 143 2.03 -11.04 1.11
CA CYS A 143 2.44 -10.34 -0.12
C CYS A 143 3.09 -11.28 -1.14
N LYS A 144 4.00 -12.18 -0.71
CA LYS A 144 4.61 -13.18 -1.59
C LYS A 144 3.57 -14.16 -2.15
N THR A 145 2.64 -14.64 -1.32
CA THR A 145 1.57 -15.56 -1.75
C THR A 145 0.63 -14.92 -2.77
N HIS A 146 0.24 -13.66 -2.54
CA HIS A 146 -0.75 -12.95 -3.37
C HIS A 146 -0.12 -12.11 -4.49
N LYS A 147 1.21 -12.02 -4.56
CA LYS A 147 1.99 -11.21 -5.52
C LYS A 147 1.69 -9.72 -5.42
N THR A 148 1.62 -9.21 -4.20
CA THR A 148 1.30 -7.82 -3.82
C THR A 148 2.49 -7.08 -3.24
#